data_AF-A0A314YJ36-F1
#
_entry.id   AF-A0A314YJ36-F1
#
_cell.length_a   1.000
_cell.length_b   1.000
_cell.length_c   1.000
_cell.angle_alpha   90.00
_cell.angle_beta   90.00
_cell.angle_gamma   90.00
#
_symmetry.space_group_name_H-M   'P 1'
#
loop_
_entity.id
_entity.type
_entity.pdbx_description
1 polymer ?
#
loop_
_entity_poly.entity_id
_entity_poly.type
_entity_poly.pdbx_seq_one_letter_code
_entity_poly.pdbx_strand_id
1 'polypeptide(L)'
;MAFSFIRILFTSLVLINTIITPSLAKTSFRPKALVLPVTKDASTLQYLTSIKQRTPLVSTRLTLDLGGDFLWVDCEQDFVSSTYKPSRCHSAQCSLAKAKDYYDCLSPQRPGCHNNTCELMPANTVLVSIRQL
;
A
#
# COMPACT_ATOMS: atom_id res chain seq x y z
N MET A 1 22.34 56.67 -19.70
CA MET A 1 23.45 55.71 -19.95
C MET A 1 23.81 54.96 -18.66
N ALA A 2 24.36 55.62 -17.62
CA ALA A 2 24.81 54.98 -16.37
C ALA A 2 23.74 54.17 -15.60
N PHE A 3 22.51 54.69 -15.51
CA PHE A 3 21.41 53.97 -14.84
C PHE A 3 21.02 52.65 -15.51
N SER A 4 21.23 52.53 -16.83
CA SER A 4 20.97 51.28 -17.57
C SER A 4 22.04 50.24 -17.28
N PHE A 5 23.32 50.65 -17.23
CA PHE A 5 24.44 49.78 -16.89
C PHE A 5 24.32 49.20 -15.47
N ILE A 6 23.91 50.01 -14.49
CA ILE A 6 23.71 49.54 -13.10
C ILE A 6 22.59 48.50 -13.03
N ARG A 7 21.49 48.70 -13.78
CA ARG A 7 20.39 47.72 -13.84
C ARG A 7 20.83 46.40 -14.47
N ILE A 8 21.64 46.45 -15.53
CA ILE A 8 22.19 45.24 -16.19
C ILE A 8 23.15 44.50 -15.25
N LEU A 9 24.00 45.23 -14.50
CA LEU A 9 24.92 44.62 -13.55
C LEU A 9 24.14 43.91 -12.42
N PHE A 10 23.09 44.55 -11.90
CA PHE A 10 22.25 44.00 -10.85
C PHE A 10 21.47 42.76 -11.31
N THR A 11 20.87 42.78 -12.50
CA THR A 11 20.17 41.61 -13.05
C THR A 11 21.13 40.46 -13.34
N SER A 12 22.32 40.75 -13.85
CA SER A 12 23.38 39.76 -14.05
C SER A 12 23.82 39.12 -12.73
N LEU A 13 24.04 39.92 -11.68
CA LEU A 13 24.41 39.43 -10.36
C LEU A 13 23.33 38.52 -9.74
N VAL A 14 22.05 38.88 -9.90
CA VAL A 14 20.93 38.05 -9.42
C VAL A 14 20.86 36.72 -10.17
N LEU A 15 21.02 36.73 -11.50
CA LEU A 15 21.04 35.51 -12.33
C LEU A 15 22.24 34.59 -12.00
N ILE A 16 23.40 35.17 -11.70
CA ILE A 16 24.58 34.39 -11.29
C ILE A 16 24.34 33.70 -9.94
N ASN A 17 23.70 34.38 -8.98
CA ASN A 17 23.39 33.80 -7.68
C ASN A 17 22.34 32.69 -7.73
N THR A 18 21.42 32.70 -8.71
CA THR A 18 20.43 31.62 -8.88
C THR A 18 21.00 30.39 -9.60
N ILE A 19 22.09 30.53 -10.37
CA ILE A 19 22.77 29.42 -11.04
C ILE A 19 23.73 28.69 -10.09
N ILE A 20 24.34 29.42 -9.13
CA ILE A 20 25.36 28.87 -8.23
C ILE A 20 24.76 28.18 -7.00
N THR A 21 23.46 28.36 -6.71
CA THR A 21 22.83 27.63 -5.60
C THR A 21 22.75 26.13 -5.91
N PRO A 22 23.46 25.27 -5.16
CA PRO A 22 23.32 23.83 -5.34
C PRO A 22 21.89 23.43 -4.96
N SER A 23 21.17 22.84 -5.91
CA SER A 23 19.90 22.19 -5.66
C SER A 23 20.12 21.06 -4.63
N LEU A 24 19.52 21.18 -3.45
CA LEU A 24 19.37 20.07 -2.50
C LEU A 24 18.29 19.11 -3.04
N ALA A 25 18.59 18.44 -4.15
CA ALA A 25 17.72 17.38 -4.66
C ALA A 25 17.74 16.24 -3.63
N LYS A 26 16.64 16.09 -2.88
CA LYS A 26 16.45 14.94 -1.98
C LYS A 26 16.47 13.68 -2.83
N THR A 27 17.49 12.85 -2.66
CA THR A 27 17.53 11.54 -3.31
C THR A 27 16.39 10.70 -2.75
N SER A 28 15.65 10.02 -3.63
CA SER A 28 14.59 9.11 -3.21
C SER A 28 15.24 7.91 -2.51
N PHE A 29 14.95 7.72 -1.23
CA PHE A 29 15.34 6.50 -0.54
C PHE A 29 14.49 5.34 -1.05
N ARG A 30 15.16 4.33 -1.61
CA ARG A 30 14.54 3.06 -2.00
C ARG A 30 15.30 1.94 -1.30
N PRO A 31 14.67 1.20 -0.37
CA PRO A 31 15.34 0.11 0.32
C PRO A 31 15.75 -0.97 -0.69
N LYS A 32 16.96 -1.51 -0.54
CA LYS A 32 17.47 -2.60 -1.40
C LYS A 32 16.85 -3.96 -1.06
N ALA A 33 16.31 -4.10 0.15
CA ALA A 33 15.67 -5.31 0.65
C ALA A 33 14.61 -4.96 1.70
N LEU A 34 13.64 -5.86 1.85
CA LEU A 34 12.67 -5.88 2.95
C LEU A 34 12.79 -7.22 3.65
N VAL A 35 12.74 -7.22 4.99
CA VAL A 35 12.81 -8.44 5.80
C VAL A 35 11.48 -8.58 6.53
N LEU A 36 10.85 -9.73 6.38
CA LEU A 36 9.59 -10.06 7.04
C LEU A 36 9.83 -11.20 8.05
N PRO A 37 9.76 -10.93 9.36
CA PRO A 37 9.92 -11.98 10.38
C PRO A 37 8.79 -13.01 10.30
N VAL A 38 9.13 -14.27 10.49
CA VAL A 38 8.18 -15.39 10.47
C VAL A 38 8.41 -16.28 11.69
N THR A 39 7.33 -16.66 12.35
CA THR A 39 7.33 -17.54 13.53
C THR A 39 6.42 -18.72 13.26
N LYS A 40 6.85 -19.94 13.61
CA LYS A 40 5.98 -21.11 13.55
C LYS A 40 5.08 -21.15 14.79
N ASP A 41 3.78 -21.21 14.58
CA ASP A 41 2.81 -21.43 15.65
C ASP A 41 2.79 -22.92 16.04
N ALA A 42 2.99 -23.22 17.32
CA ALA A 42 3.10 -24.60 17.78
C ALA A 42 1.75 -25.35 17.76
N SER A 43 0.63 -24.63 17.90
CA SER A 43 -0.71 -25.23 18.02
C SER A 43 -1.28 -25.64 16.67
N THR A 44 -1.07 -24.81 15.64
CA THR A 44 -1.60 -25.00 14.29
C THR A 44 -0.55 -25.49 13.31
N LEU A 45 0.74 -25.47 13.70
CA LEU A 45 1.90 -25.73 12.85
C LEU A 45 2.03 -24.75 11.67
N GLN A 46 1.22 -23.69 11.63
CA GLN A 46 1.27 -22.67 10.60
C GLN A 46 2.44 -21.71 10.82
N TYR A 47 2.91 -21.11 9.74
CA TYR A 47 3.90 -20.03 9.81
C TYR A 47 3.16 -18.71 9.85
N LEU A 48 3.43 -17.90 10.86
CA LEU A 48 2.79 -16.61 11.09
C LEU A 48 3.78 -15.48 10.87
N THR A 49 3.28 -14.37 10.37
CA THR A 49 4.02 -13.12 10.26
C THR A 49 3.18 -11.96 10.81
N SER A 50 3.77 -10.77 10.87
CA SER A 50 3.06 -9.55 11.24
C SER A 50 3.50 -8.40 10.36
N ILE A 51 2.54 -7.75 9.73
CA ILE A 51 2.76 -6.52 8.97
C ILE A 51 2.13 -5.35 9.70
N LYS A 52 2.72 -4.16 9.52
CA LYS A 52 2.13 -2.91 9.99
C LYS A 52 1.34 -2.28 8.84
N GLN A 53 0.04 -2.09 9.03
CA GLN A 53 -0.85 -1.52 8.02
C GLN A 53 -1.91 -0.59 8.66
N ARG A 54 -2.76 0.00 7.83
CA ARG A 54 -3.86 0.93 8.21
C ARG A 54 -3.38 2.28 8.72
N THR A 55 -4.33 3.17 9.01
CA THR A 55 -4.08 4.46 9.66
C THR A 55 -5.17 4.74 10.71
N PRO A 56 -4.83 4.79 12.01
CA PRO A 56 -3.48 4.66 12.59
C PRO A 56 -2.85 3.29 12.33
N LEU A 57 -1.52 3.24 12.39
CA LEU A 57 -0.75 2.05 12.04
C LEU A 57 -0.96 0.95 13.10
N VAL A 58 -1.45 -0.21 12.69
CA VAL A 58 -1.68 -1.37 13.56
C VAL A 58 -0.91 -2.58 13.07
N SER A 59 -0.51 -3.45 14.01
CA SER A 59 0.11 -4.73 13.70
C SER A 59 -0.97 -5.76 13.38
N THR A 60 -0.94 -6.33 12.18
CA THR A 60 -1.87 -7.39 11.76
C THR A 60 -1.12 -8.71 11.66
N ARG A 61 -1.54 -9.71 12.44
CA ARG A 61 -1.03 -11.08 12.36
C ARG A 61 -1.64 -11.80 11.16
N LEU A 62 -0.83 -12.53 10.42
CA LEU A 62 -1.22 -13.20 9.19
C LEU A 62 -0.57 -14.57 9.09
N THR A 63 -1.26 -15.52 8.48
CA THR A 63 -0.68 -16.80 8.07
C THR A 63 0.12 -16.61 6.78
N LEU A 64 1.32 -17.15 6.74
CA LEU A 64 2.16 -17.22 5.54
C LEU A 64 1.67 -18.37 4.65
N ASP A 65 0.98 -18.02 3.59
CA ASP A 65 0.60 -18.93 2.50
C ASP A 65 1.51 -18.69 1.29
N LEU A 66 2.42 -19.63 1.00
CA LEU A 66 3.31 -19.55 -0.17
C LEU A 66 2.58 -19.84 -1.49
N GLY A 67 1.42 -20.51 -1.45
CA GLY A 67 0.58 -20.81 -2.60
C GLY A 67 -0.56 -19.81 -2.80
N GLY A 68 -0.70 -18.81 -1.93
CA GLY A 68 -1.76 -17.82 -1.99
C GLY A 68 -1.55 -16.79 -3.12
N ASP A 69 -2.65 -16.40 -3.77
CA ASP A 69 -2.61 -15.46 -4.90
C ASP A 69 -2.35 -14.01 -4.48
N PHE A 70 -2.82 -13.61 -3.29
CA PHE A 70 -2.71 -12.24 -2.78
C PHE A 70 -2.88 -12.20 -1.26
N LEU A 71 -2.43 -11.09 -0.66
CA LEU A 71 -2.71 -10.77 0.74
C LEU A 71 -4.19 -10.44 0.91
N TRP A 72 -4.86 -11.15 1.82
CA TRP A 72 -6.22 -10.83 2.25
C TRP A 72 -6.29 -10.73 3.77
N VAL A 73 -7.23 -9.94 4.27
CA VAL A 73 -7.48 -9.74 5.70
C VAL A 73 -8.97 -9.65 5.93
N ASP A 74 -9.41 -10.07 7.13
CA ASP A 74 -10.77 -9.83 7.56
C ASP A 74 -11.02 -8.31 7.72
N CYS A 75 -12.02 -7.82 6.99
CA CYS A 75 -12.46 -6.42 7.00
C CYS A 75 -13.78 -6.23 7.75
N GLU A 76 -14.43 -7.32 8.20
CA GLU A 76 -15.71 -7.27 8.87
C GLU A 76 -15.60 -6.84 10.33
N GLN A 77 -14.59 -7.37 11.02
CA GLN A 77 -14.40 -7.14 12.46
C GLN A 77 -13.22 -6.19 12.70
N ASP A 78 -13.47 -5.13 13.46
CA ASP A 78 -12.45 -4.20 13.99
C ASP A 78 -11.50 -3.61 12.92
N PHE A 79 -11.96 -3.49 11.68
CA PHE A 79 -11.20 -2.84 10.62
C PHE A 79 -11.46 -1.34 10.60
N VAL A 80 -10.56 -0.57 11.21
CA VAL A 80 -10.55 0.89 11.18
C VAL A 80 -9.30 1.39 10.47
N SER A 81 -9.47 2.20 9.43
CA SER A 81 -8.37 2.86 8.73
C SER A 81 -8.85 4.11 7.98
N SER A 82 -8.29 5.28 8.29
CA SER A 82 -8.59 6.53 7.55
C SER A 82 -8.00 6.57 6.15
N THR A 83 -7.09 5.65 5.82
CA THR A 83 -6.42 5.55 4.51
C THR A 83 -6.92 4.38 3.67
N TYR A 84 -7.93 3.63 4.15
CA TYR A 84 -8.57 2.58 3.35
C TYR A 84 -9.23 3.19 2.11
N LYS A 85 -8.96 2.59 0.95
CA LYS A 85 -9.58 2.98 -0.33
C LYS A 85 -9.99 1.71 -1.08
N PRO A 86 -11.28 1.52 -1.37
CA PRO A 86 -11.72 0.39 -2.18
C PRO A 86 -11.28 0.57 -3.64
N SER A 87 -10.93 -0.53 -4.31
CA SER A 87 -10.60 -0.53 -5.74
C SER A 87 -11.88 -0.51 -6.57
N ARG A 88 -12.11 0.58 -7.32
CA ARG A 88 -13.29 0.74 -8.19
C ARG A 88 -13.21 -0.21 -9.39
N CYS A 89 -14.36 -0.68 -9.88
CA CYS A 89 -14.42 -1.50 -11.10
C CYS A 89 -13.72 -0.82 -12.27
N HIS A 90 -13.10 -1.64 -13.13
CA HIS A 90 -12.32 -1.20 -14.30
C HIS A 90 -11.12 -0.28 -13.99
N SER A 91 -10.74 -0.12 -12.72
CA SER A 91 -9.50 0.56 -12.35
C SER A 91 -8.26 -0.27 -12.69
N ALA A 92 -7.11 0.38 -12.83
CA ALA A 92 -5.83 -0.30 -13.04
C ALA A 92 -5.50 -1.30 -11.92
N GLN A 93 -5.93 -1.03 -10.69
CA GLN A 93 -5.79 -1.92 -9.53
C GLN A 93 -6.56 -3.23 -9.74
N CYS A 94 -7.81 -3.16 -10.20
CA CYS A 94 -8.62 -4.35 -10.48
C CYS A 94 -8.07 -5.15 -11.67
N SER A 95 -7.59 -4.46 -12.71
CA SER A 95 -6.92 -5.10 -13.85
C SER A 95 -5.64 -5.84 -13.42
N LEU A 96 -4.83 -5.22 -12.56
CA LEU A 96 -3.63 -5.84 -12.00
C LEU A 96 -3.98 -7.08 -11.15
N ALA A 97 -5.05 -7.00 -10.36
CA ALA A 97 -5.55 -8.10 -9.55
C ALA A 97 -6.26 -9.21 -10.37
N LYS A 98 -6.46 -9.01 -11.68
CA LYS A 98 -7.18 -9.92 -12.57
C LYS A 98 -8.59 -10.27 -12.06
N ALA A 99 -9.24 -9.32 -11.40
CA ALA A 99 -10.61 -9.49 -10.94
C ALA A 99 -11.54 -9.63 -12.15
N LYS A 100 -12.42 -10.64 -12.11
CA LYS A 100 -13.38 -10.94 -13.19
C LYS A 100 -14.76 -10.39 -12.90
N ASP A 101 -15.09 -10.28 -11.62
CA ASP A 101 -16.41 -9.93 -11.14
C ASP A 101 -16.39 -8.59 -10.41
N TYR A 102 -17.58 -8.01 -10.30
CA TYR A 102 -17.82 -6.77 -9.57
C TYR A 102 -18.86 -7.02 -8.49
N TYR A 103 -18.74 -6.24 -7.42
CA TYR A 103 -19.58 -6.36 -6.25
C TYR A 103 -20.22 -5.01 -5.92
N ASP A 104 -21.53 -5.05 -5.67
CA ASP A 104 -22.30 -3.98 -5.07
C ASP A 104 -22.80 -4.44 -3.70
N CYS A 105 -22.48 -3.65 -2.68
CA CYS A 105 -22.82 -4.01 -1.31
C CYS A 105 -24.18 -3.43 -0.92
N LEU A 106 -25.06 -4.29 -0.39
CA LEU A 106 -26.40 -3.87 0.08
C LEU A 106 -26.40 -3.29 1.50
N SER A 107 -25.27 -3.36 2.20
CA SER A 107 -25.10 -2.83 3.56
C SER A 107 -24.50 -1.42 3.57
N PRO A 108 -24.54 -0.69 4.70
CA PRO A 108 -23.87 0.60 4.84
C PRO A 108 -22.38 0.50 4.46
N GLN A 109 -21.88 1.56 3.82
CA GLN A 109 -20.50 1.60 3.34
C GLN A 109 -19.52 1.47 4.51
N ARG A 110 -18.62 0.49 4.42
CA ARG A 110 -17.56 0.20 5.38
C ARG A 110 -16.43 -0.55 4.68
N PRO A 111 -15.23 -0.66 5.26
CA PRO A 111 -14.19 -1.55 4.72
C PRO A 111 -14.75 -2.93 4.39
N GLY A 112 -14.46 -3.43 3.18
CA GLY A 112 -15.00 -4.68 2.66
C GLY A 112 -16.41 -4.60 2.04
N CYS A 113 -17.10 -3.46 2.14
CA CYS A 113 -18.47 -3.29 1.64
C CYS A 113 -18.64 -1.91 0.97
N HIS A 114 -18.51 -1.90 -0.36
CA HIS A 114 -18.68 -0.72 -1.21
C HIS A 114 -19.36 -1.11 -2.52
N ASN A 115 -19.97 -0.12 -3.16
CA ASN A 115 -20.54 -0.28 -4.50
C ASN A 115 -19.49 -0.04 -5.58
N ASN A 116 -19.69 -0.69 -6.72
CA ASN A 116 -18.85 -0.57 -7.91
C ASN A 116 -17.37 -0.85 -7.59
N THR A 117 -17.11 -1.97 -6.92
CA THR A 117 -15.76 -2.46 -6.61
C THR A 117 -15.50 -3.82 -7.23
N CYS A 118 -14.25 -4.11 -7.57
CA CYS A 118 -13.93 -5.45 -8.03
C CYS A 118 -13.95 -6.47 -6.89
N GLU A 119 -14.45 -7.66 -7.19
CA GLU A 119 -14.50 -8.79 -6.27
C GLU A 119 -13.29 -9.71 -6.45
N LEU A 120 -12.73 -10.17 -5.33
CA LEU A 120 -11.71 -11.19 -5.29
C LEU A 120 -12.11 -12.20 -4.20
N MET A 121 -12.11 -13.47 -4.56
CA MET A 121 -12.33 -14.56 -3.61
C MET A 121 -10.98 -15.11 -3.15
N PRO A 122 -10.60 -14.93 -1.87
CA PRO A 122 -9.38 -15.53 -1.36
C PRO A 122 -9.57 -17.05 -1.22
N ALA A 123 -8.64 -17.83 -1.77
CA ALA A 123 -8.52 -19.25 -1.46
C ALA A 123 -7.68 -19.43 -0.20
N ASN A 124 -8.11 -20.31 0.71
CA ASN A 124 -7.31 -20.74 1.84
C ASN A 124 -6.70 -22.11 1.54
N THR A 125 -5.43 -22.13 1.13
CA THR A 125 -4.73 -23.39 0.78
C THR A 125 -4.00 -24.01 1.97
N VAL A 126 -3.91 -23.29 3.09
CA VAL A 126 -3.18 -23.69 4.31
C VAL A 126 -4.05 -24.56 5.23
N LEU A 127 -5.11 -25.17 4.70
CA LEU A 127 -5.98 -26.06 5.48
C LEU A 127 -5.15 -27.24 6.00
N VAL A 128 -5.03 -27.27 7.33
CA VAL A 128 -4.54 -28.41 8.10
C VAL A 128 -5.34 -29.62 7.66
N SER A 129 -4.66 -30.70 7.26
CA SER A 129 -5.18 -32.06 7.30
C SER A 129 -5.75 -32.30 8.71
N ILE A 130 -7.02 -31.99 8.92
CA ILE A 130 -7.76 -32.48 10.08
C ILE A 130 -7.83 -33.98 9.85
N ARG A 131 -7.02 -34.74 10.61
CA ARG A 131 -7.32 -36.15 10.83
C ARG A 131 -8.78 -36.18 11.26
N GLN A 132 -9.64 -36.73 10.42
CA GLN A 132 -10.90 -37.29 10.86
C GLN A 132 -10.53 -38.24 12.01
N LEU A 133 -10.88 -37.86 13.23
CA LEU A 133 -11.17 -38.79 14.31
C LEU A 133 -12.69 -38.88 14.40
#